data_AF-D6V4C3-F1
#
_entry.id   AF-D6V4C3-F1
#
_cell.length_a   1.000
_cell.length_b   1.000
_cell.length_c   1.000
_cell.angle_alpha   90.00
_cell.angle_beta   90.00
_cell.angle_gamma   90.00
#
_symmetry.space_group_name_H-M   'P 1'
#
loop_
_entity.id
_entity.type
_entity.pdbx_description
1 polymer ?
#
loop_
_entity_poly.entity_id
_entity_poly.type
_entity_poly.pdbx_seq_one_letter_code
_entity_poly.pdbx_strand_id
1 'polypeptide(L)'
;MTTQPFYEPRILEMPLEKYAEIAIDGGLWFVGELLAQGCLTKHGFVPDPRYVYKPRHQETAMIQLRRVSEELRHRVFISGFLTLPDNGAQGTFQRLLVTHTEMLYETFRLEWEIRTRRMIDVSPRHLLQANVTTQMLHKLILDR
;
A
#
# COMPACT_ATOMS: atom_id res chain seq x y z
N MET A 1 -41.89 -9.39 -22.67
CA MET A 1 -40.43 -9.20 -22.57
C MET A 1 -40.14 -8.65 -21.18
N THR A 2 -39.65 -9.50 -20.29
CA THR A 2 -39.32 -9.13 -18.90
C THR A 2 -37.91 -8.56 -18.88
N THR A 3 -37.80 -7.25 -18.64
CA THR A 3 -36.52 -6.61 -18.31
C THR A 3 -36.09 -7.10 -16.94
N GLN A 4 -35.18 -8.07 -16.89
CA GLN A 4 -34.50 -8.42 -15.65
C GLN A 4 -33.79 -7.15 -15.14
N PRO A 5 -33.98 -6.76 -13.87
CA PRO A 5 -33.21 -5.67 -13.30
C PRO A 5 -31.75 -6.14 -13.28
N PHE A 6 -30.88 -5.35 -13.91
CA PHE A 6 -29.44 -5.49 -13.80
C PHE A 6 -29.10 -5.32 -12.32
N TYR A 7 -28.86 -6.43 -11.62
CA TYR A 7 -28.27 -6.39 -10.29
C TYR A 7 -26.83 -5.95 -10.50
N GLU A 8 -26.58 -4.64 -10.46
CA GLU A 8 -25.27 -4.17 -10.03
C GLU A 8 -24.98 -4.87 -8.70
N PRO A 9 -23.86 -5.61 -8.57
CA PRO A 9 -23.46 -6.09 -7.27
C PRO A 9 -23.37 -4.84 -6.40
N ARG A 10 -24.25 -4.75 -5.41
CA ARG A 10 -24.14 -3.76 -4.34
C ARG A 10 -22.87 -4.11 -3.56
N ILE A 11 -21.72 -3.78 -4.14
CA ILE A 11 -20.47 -3.65 -3.42
C ILE A 11 -20.83 -2.63 -2.34
N LEU A 12 -20.95 -3.09 -1.10
CA LEU A 12 -21.20 -2.21 0.05
C LEU A 12 -20.22 -1.05 -0.09
N GLU A 13 -20.74 0.16 -0.27
CA GLU A 13 -19.91 1.36 -0.36
C GLU A 13 -19.10 1.44 0.93
N MET A 14 -17.82 1.13 0.79
CA MET A 14 -16.90 1.08 1.90
C MET A 14 -16.48 2.51 2.25
N PRO A 15 -16.40 2.88 3.55
CA PRO A 15 -15.93 4.20 3.95
C PRO A 15 -14.51 4.48 3.42
N LEU A 16 -14.21 5.75 3.17
CA LEU A 16 -12.91 6.17 2.62
C LEU A 16 -11.76 5.79 3.57
N GLU A 17 -12.00 5.88 4.87
CA GLU A 17 -11.10 5.48 5.95
C GLU A 17 -10.74 4.00 5.82
N LYS A 18 -11.69 3.17 5.44
CA LYS A 18 -11.46 1.73 5.28
C LYS A 18 -10.66 1.42 4.01
N TYR A 19 -10.83 2.19 2.92
CA TYR A 19 -9.91 2.13 1.78
C TYR A 19 -8.49 2.54 2.18
N ALA A 20 -8.36 3.61 2.97
CA ALA A 20 -7.07 4.08 3.46
C ALA A 20 -6.37 3.06 4.36
N GLU A 21 -7.09 2.48 5.31
CA GLU A 21 -6.55 1.44 6.21
C GLU A 21 -6.01 0.25 5.41
N ILE A 22 -6.80 -0.28 4.47
CA ILE A 22 -6.42 -1.42 3.64
C ILE A 22 -5.25 -1.05 2.72
N ALA A 23 -5.23 0.17 2.17
CA ALA A 23 -4.15 0.61 1.29
C ALA A 23 -2.83 0.75 2.05
N ILE A 24 -2.87 1.25 3.29
CA ILE A 24 -1.69 1.32 4.16
C ILE A 24 -1.20 -0.09 4.51
N ASP A 25 -2.10 -1.01 4.86
CA ASP A 25 -1.74 -2.41 5.14
C ASP A 25 -1.15 -3.10 3.91
N GLY A 26 -1.79 -2.91 2.74
CA GLY A 26 -1.29 -3.36 1.46
C GLY A 26 0.09 -2.79 1.14
N GLY A 27 0.31 -1.50 1.39
CA GLY A 27 1.62 -0.86 1.22
C GLY A 27 2.68 -1.43 2.17
N LEU A 28 2.34 -1.67 3.43
CA LEU A 28 3.25 -2.29 4.40
C LEU A 28 3.62 -3.72 4.03
N TRP A 29 2.63 -4.53 3.61
CA TRP A 29 2.87 -5.84 3.02
C TRP A 29 3.80 -5.76 1.81
N PHE A 30 3.51 -4.86 0.88
CA PHE A 30 4.25 -4.69 -0.36
C PHE A 30 5.73 -4.34 -0.12
N VAL A 31 6.02 -3.39 0.77
CA VAL A 31 7.41 -3.07 1.16
C VAL A 31 8.04 -4.21 1.97
N GLY A 32 7.28 -4.87 2.83
CA GLY A 32 7.73 -6.02 3.59
C GLY A 32 8.19 -7.18 2.70
N GLU A 33 7.44 -7.44 1.63
CA GLU A 33 7.78 -8.42 0.59
C GLU A 33 9.02 -8.01 -0.19
N LEU A 34 9.15 -6.72 -0.52
CA LEU A 34 10.33 -6.19 -1.20
C LEU A 34 11.59 -6.38 -0.35
N LEU A 35 11.49 -6.11 0.95
CA LEU A 35 12.57 -6.34 1.92
C LEU A 35 12.92 -7.83 2.05
N ALA A 36 11.91 -8.71 2.07
CA ALA A 36 12.12 -10.15 2.23
C ALA A 36 12.74 -10.82 1.00
N GLN A 37 12.38 -10.36 -0.21
CA GLN A 37 12.93 -10.89 -1.47
C GLN A 37 14.32 -10.34 -1.77
N GLY A 38 14.68 -9.18 -1.19
CA GLY A 38 15.97 -8.55 -1.37
C GLY A 38 16.23 -8.10 -2.81
N CYS A 39 17.47 -7.64 -3.09
CA CYS A 39 17.89 -7.18 -4.42
C CYS A 39 17.98 -8.29 -5.49
N LEU A 40 17.51 -9.51 -5.18
CA LEU A 40 17.76 -10.72 -5.93
C LEU A 40 16.52 -11.17 -6.70
N THR A 41 16.02 -10.34 -7.60
CA THR A 41 15.06 -10.85 -8.58
C THR A 41 15.53 -10.53 -9.98
N LYS A 42 16.42 -11.41 -10.48
CA LYS A 42 16.57 -11.66 -11.92
C LYS A 42 15.22 -11.99 -12.59
N HIS A 43 14.19 -12.29 -11.79
CA HIS A 43 12.84 -12.68 -12.20
C HIS A 43 11.75 -11.64 -11.90
N GLY A 44 12.11 -10.41 -11.51
CA GLY A 44 11.15 -9.35 -11.17
C GLY A 44 10.50 -9.50 -9.79
N PHE A 45 9.90 -8.42 -9.29
CA PHE A 45 9.25 -8.39 -7.99
C PHE A 45 7.83 -8.98 -8.06
N VAL A 46 7.59 -10.06 -7.30
CA VAL A 46 6.28 -10.74 -7.23
C VAL A 46 5.94 -10.96 -5.75
N PRO A 47 5.13 -10.08 -5.13
CA PRO A 47 4.84 -10.19 -3.71
C PRO A 47 3.99 -11.43 -3.41
N ASP A 48 4.30 -12.15 -2.33
CA ASP A 48 3.63 -13.39 -1.97
C ASP A 48 2.33 -13.10 -1.20
N PRO A 49 1.15 -13.49 -1.74
CA PRO A 49 -0.15 -13.16 -1.13
C PRO A 49 -0.36 -13.84 0.22
N ARG A 50 0.40 -14.89 0.56
CA ARG A 50 0.29 -15.58 1.86
C ARG A 50 0.61 -14.67 3.05
N TYR A 51 1.36 -13.60 2.83
CA TYR A 51 1.80 -12.68 3.89
C TYR A 51 0.99 -11.38 3.95
N VAL A 52 -0.10 -11.24 3.18
CA VAL A 52 -0.94 -10.03 3.16
C VAL A 52 -1.41 -9.63 4.56
N TYR A 53 -1.94 -10.57 5.34
CA TYR A 53 -2.46 -10.31 6.68
C TYR A 53 -1.40 -10.31 7.78
N LYS A 54 -0.17 -10.74 7.45
CA LYS A 54 0.97 -10.75 8.37
C LYS A 54 2.24 -10.34 7.62
N PRO A 55 2.40 -9.04 7.31
CA PRO A 55 3.53 -8.53 6.56
C PRO A 55 4.86 -8.96 7.17
N ARG A 56 5.74 -9.52 6.33
CA ARG A 56 7.12 -9.75 6.73
C ARG A 56 7.80 -8.40 6.92
N HIS A 57 8.71 -8.28 7.89
CA HIS A 57 9.46 -7.03 8.15
C HIS A 57 8.58 -5.78 8.38
N GLN A 58 7.37 -5.93 8.92
CA GLN A 58 6.40 -4.83 9.09
C GLN A 58 7.00 -3.57 9.74
N GLU A 59 7.72 -3.72 10.87
CA GLU A 59 8.35 -2.58 11.54
C GLU A 59 9.40 -1.89 10.67
N THR A 60 10.21 -2.68 9.94
CA THR A 60 11.21 -2.13 9.03
C THR A 60 10.54 -1.41 7.86
N ALA A 61 9.49 -1.99 7.28
CA ALA A 61 8.68 -1.35 6.24
C ALA A 61 8.08 -0.02 6.73
N MET A 62 7.55 0.03 7.95
CA MET A 62 7.05 1.27 8.55
C MET A 62 8.15 2.32 8.70
N ILE A 63 9.33 1.95 9.18
CA ILE A 63 10.50 2.85 9.29
C ILE A 63 10.89 3.39 7.91
N GLN A 64 10.93 2.55 6.88
CA GLN A 64 11.25 2.97 5.51
C GLN A 64 10.21 3.95 4.97
N LEU A 65 8.92 3.65 5.14
CA LEU A 65 7.84 4.52 4.67
C LEU A 65 7.79 5.87 5.40
N ARG A 66 8.25 5.96 6.65
CA ARG A 66 8.41 7.25 7.35
C ARG A 66 9.50 8.14 6.75
N ARG A 67 10.51 7.54 6.09
CA ARG A 67 11.68 8.26 5.56
C ARG A 67 11.48 8.76 4.13
N VAL A 68 10.47 8.27 3.43
CA VAL A 68 10.13 8.73 2.07
C VAL A 68 9.13 9.88 2.11
N SER A 69 9.09 10.65 1.00
CA SER A 69 8.11 11.71 0.83
C SER A 69 6.69 11.17 0.95
N GLU A 70 5.77 12.02 1.40
CA GLU A 70 4.35 11.67 1.51
C GLU A 70 3.79 11.19 0.16
N GLU A 71 4.15 11.88 -0.93
CA GLU A 71 3.74 11.51 -2.28
C GLU A 71 4.17 10.07 -2.63
N LEU A 72 5.45 9.73 -2.41
CA LEU A 72 5.92 8.37 -2.70
C LEU A 72 5.21 7.34 -1.81
N ARG A 73 4.97 7.70 -0.54
CA ARG A 73 4.24 6.85 0.40
C ARG A 73 2.82 6.54 -0.09
N HIS A 74 2.09 7.55 -0.58
CA HIS A 74 0.75 7.36 -1.16
C HIS A 74 0.80 6.45 -2.38
N ARG A 75 1.79 6.62 -3.27
CA ARG A 75 1.98 5.72 -4.41
C ARG A 75 2.27 4.28 -3.98
N VAL A 76 3.02 4.08 -2.90
CA VAL A 76 3.21 2.73 -2.31
C VAL A 76 1.89 2.17 -1.80
N PHE A 77 1.08 2.94 -1.07
CA PHE A 77 -0.21 2.50 -0.55
C PHE A 77 -1.16 2.08 -1.68
N ILE A 78 -1.23 2.89 -2.75
CA ILE A 78 -2.02 2.59 -3.94
C ILE A 78 -1.53 1.30 -4.61
N SER A 79 -0.23 1.20 -4.84
CA SER A 79 0.37 0.01 -5.48
C SER A 79 0.13 -1.25 -4.66
N GLY A 80 0.25 -1.13 -3.34
CA GLY A 80 -0.06 -2.19 -2.39
C GLY A 80 -1.51 -2.64 -2.49
N PHE A 81 -2.46 -1.71 -2.42
CA PHE A 81 -3.89 -2.00 -2.55
C PHE A 81 -4.23 -2.70 -3.86
N LEU A 82 -3.72 -2.18 -4.98
CA LEU A 82 -3.98 -2.73 -6.31
C LEU A 82 -3.31 -4.09 -6.54
N THR A 83 -2.30 -4.44 -5.73
CA THR A 83 -1.61 -5.74 -5.80
C THR A 83 -2.20 -6.76 -4.82
N LEU A 84 -3.12 -6.37 -3.93
CA LEU A 84 -3.83 -7.32 -3.08
C LEU A 84 -4.61 -8.33 -3.92
N PRO A 85 -4.78 -9.58 -3.44
CA PRO A 85 -5.69 -10.53 -4.04
C PRO A 85 -7.06 -9.88 -4.31
N ASP A 86 -7.65 -10.20 -5.47
CA ASP A 86 -8.91 -9.60 -5.90
C ASP A 86 -9.98 -9.80 -4.82
N ASN A 87 -10.49 -8.68 -4.31
CA ASN A 87 -11.50 -8.63 -3.27
C ASN A 87 -12.75 -7.86 -3.74
N GLY A 88 -12.82 -7.54 -5.03
CA GLY A 88 -13.90 -6.77 -5.64
C GLY A 88 -13.87 -5.27 -5.35
N ALA A 89 -12.96 -4.77 -4.51
CA ALA A 89 -12.87 -3.36 -4.16
C ALA A 89 -11.91 -2.56 -5.07
N GLN A 90 -11.06 -3.23 -5.86
CA GLN A 90 -10.08 -2.60 -6.74
C GLN A 90 -10.72 -1.65 -7.75
N GLY A 91 -11.84 -2.05 -8.37
CA GLY A 91 -12.53 -1.20 -9.34
C GLY A 91 -13.09 0.09 -8.73
N THR A 92 -13.64 0.02 -7.52
CA THR A 92 -14.12 1.21 -6.80
C THR A 92 -12.96 2.08 -6.33
N PHE A 93 -11.88 1.47 -5.84
CA PHE A 93 -10.68 2.19 -5.45
C PHE A 93 -10.04 2.94 -6.64
N GLN A 94 -9.98 2.33 -7.82
CA GLN A 94 -9.51 2.99 -9.04
C GLN A 94 -10.40 4.18 -9.43
N ARG A 95 -11.72 4.07 -9.27
CA ARG A 95 -12.63 5.20 -9.48
C ARG A 95 -12.36 6.33 -8.48
N LEU A 96 -12.20 6.01 -7.19
CA LEU A 96 -11.86 6.99 -6.15
C LEU A 96 -10.55 7.73 -6.47
N LEU A 97 -9.55 7.03 -7.01
CA LEU A 97 -8.28 7.64 -7.43
C LEU A 97 -8.42 8.65 -8.56
N VAL A 98 -9.48 8.57 -9.37
CA VAL A 98 -9.75 9.50 -10.46
C VAL A 98 -10.67 10.64 -10.01
N THR A 99 -11.70 10.33 -9.21
CA THR A 99 -12.75 11.30 -8.87
C THR A 99 -12.52 12.04 -7.56
N HIS A 100 -11.79 11.44 -6.62
CA HIS A 100 -11.64 11.94 -5.25
C HIS A 100 -10.21 11.78 -4.70
N THR A 101 -9.20 11.95 -5.58
CA THR A 101 -7.78 11.73 -5.24
C THR A 101 -7.32 12.51 -4.02
N GLU A 102 -7.64 13.81 -3.95
CA GLU A 102 -7.22 14.69 -2.86
C GLU A 102 -7.79 14.24 -1.51
N MET A 103 -9.08 13.86 -1.51
CA MET A 103 -9.74 13.36 -0.31
C MET A 103 -9.12 12.05 0.16
N LEU A 104 -8.86 11.12 -0.77
CA LEU A 104 -8.20 9.86 -0.46
C LEU A 104 -6.77 10.07 0.08
N TYR A 105 -6.02 11.05 -0.45
CA TYR A 105 -4.68 11.38 0.02
C TYR A 105 -4.69 12.00 1.40
N GLU A 106 -5.65 12.87 1.68
CA GLU A 106 -5.86 13.41 3.02
C GLU A 106 -6.17 12.27 4.01
N THR A 107 -7.04 11.33 3.63
CA THR A 107 -7.33 10.16 4.47
C THR A 107 -6.10 9.27 4.69
N PHE A 108 -5.28 9.03 3.65
CA PHE A 108 -4.00 8.33 3.82
C PHE A 108 -3.10 9.02 4.83
N ARG A 109 -2.99 10.35 4.78
CA ARG A 109 -2.18 11.13 5.70
C ARG A 109 -2.64 10.96 7.14
N LEU A 110 -3.94 11.14 7.40
CA LEU A 110 -4.54 11.03 8.73
C LEU A 110 -4.37 9.62 9.31
N GLU A 111 -4.71 8.59 8.54
CA GLU A 111 -4.59 7.20 8.98
C GLU A 111 -3.13 6.80 9.23
N TRP A 112 -2.21 7.28 8.39
CA TRP A 112 -0.78 7.05 8.59
C TRP A 112 -0.25 7.75 9.85
N GLU A 113 -0.68 8.98 10.14
CA GLU A 113 -0.31 9.67 11.38
C GLU A 113 -0.80 8.89 12.60
N ILE A 114 -2.08 8.47 12.61
CA ILE A 114 -2.65 7.65 13.68
C ILE A 114 -1.81 6.38 13.90
N ARG A 115 -1.46 5.69 12.80
CA ARG A 115 -0.66 4.45 12.82
C ARG A 115 0.73 4.64 13.41
N THR A 116 1.37 5.76 13.09
CA THR A 116 2.79 6.00 13.42
C THR A 116 3.01 6.81 14.69
N ARG A 117 1.97 7.43 15.26
CA ARG A 117 2.05 8.29 16.46
C ARG A 117 2.72 7.60 17.67
N ARG A 118 2.64 6.27 17.77
CA ARG A 118 3.21 5.49 18.90
C ARG A 118 4.54 4.79 18.58
N MET A 119 5.09 4.95 17.37
CA MET A 119 6.36 4.32 17.01
C MET A 119 7.56 5.11 17.52
N ILE A 120 8.35 4.48 18.39
CA ILE A 120 9.67 4.95 18.80
C ILE A 120 10.71 4.28 17.89
N ASP A 121 11.44 5.06 17.10
CA ASP A 121 12.55 4.53 16.27
C ASP A 121 13.78 4.32 17.16
N VAL A 122 14.07 3.07 17.52
CA VAL A 122 15.15 2.69 18.45
C VAL A 122 16.38 2.08 17.77
N SER A 123 16.49 2.10 16.43
CA SER A 123 17.57 1.34 15.74
C SER A 123 18.50 2.17 14.84
N PRO A 124 19.79 2.34 15.22
CA PRO A 124 20.79 3.04 14.39
C PRO A 124 21.29 2.21 13.18
N ARG A 125 21.02 0.90 13.11
CA ARG A 125 21.51 0.01 12.03
C ARG A 125 20.73 0.11 10.72
N HIS A 126 19.60 0.79 10.68
CA HIS A 126 18.71 0.82 9.50
C HIS A 126 19.07 1.90 8.46
N LEU A 127 20.11 2.71 8.69
CA LEU A 127 20.43 3.85 7.81
C LEU A 127 20.98 3.42 6.43
N LEU A 128 21.80 2.36 6.38
CA LEU A 128 22.38 1.87 5.11
C LEU A 128 21.39 1.08 4.26
N GLN A 129 20.56 0.22 4.87
CA GLN A 129 19.48 -0.50 4.17
C GLN A 129 18.37 0.45 3.70
N ALA A 130 18.20 1.60 4.34
CA ALA A 130 17.16 2.54 3.97
C ALA A 130 17.38 3.19 2.61
N ASN A 131 18.60 3.65 2.32
CA ASN A 131 18.88 4.32 1.05
C ASN A 131 18.66 3.39 -0.16
N VAL A 132 19.04 2.12 -0.03
CA VAL A 132 18.81 1.10 -1.07
C VAL A 132 17.32 0.84 -1.24
N THR A 133 16.57 0.69 -0.14
CA THR A 133 15.13 0.43 -0.19
C THR A 133 14.35 1.61 -0.78
N THR A 134 14.71 2.85 -0.43
CA THR A 134 14.08 4.05 -1.00
C THR A 134 14.32 4.14 -2.51
N GLN A 135 15.55 3.91 -2.98
CA GLN A 135 15.84 3.87 -4.43
C GLN A 135 15.05 2.77 -5.15
N MET A 136 14.87 1.61 -4.51
CA MET A 136 14.06 0.52 -5.05
C MET A 136 12.58 0.87 -5.11
N LEU A 137 12.03 1.50 -4.07
CA LEU A 137 10.64 1.95 -4.08
C LEU A 137 10.40 2.96 -5.21
N HIS A 138 11.33 3.90 -5.40
CA HIS A 138 11.27 4.83 -6.53
C HIS A 138 11.28 4.08 -7.87
N LYS A 139 12.22 3.16 -8.08
CA LYS A 139 12.30 2.39 -9.32
C LYS A 139 11.04 1.58 -9.57
N LEU A 140 10.57 0.86 -8.56
CA LEU A 140 9.44 -0.06 -8.68
C LEU A 140 8.10 0.63 -8.90
N ILE A 141 7.96 1.86 -8.39
CA ILE A 141 6.77 2.70 -8.61
C ILE A 141 6.84 3.44 -9.94
N LEU A 142 8.03 3.77 -10.46
CA LEU A 142 8.18 4.43 -11.76
C LEU A 142 8.10 3.44 -12.93
N ASP A 143 8.44 2.17 -12.72
CA ASP A 143 8.38 1.10 -13.74
C ASP A 143 6.97 0.48 -13.88
N ARG A 144 5.97 0.94 -13.12
CA ARG A 144 4.57 0.47 -13.14
C ARG A 144 3.62 1.57 -13.62
#